data_AF-A9WN67-F1
#
_entry.id   AF-A9WN67-F1
#
_cell.length_a   1.000
_cell.length_b   1.000
_cell.length_c   1.000
_cell.angle_alpha   90.00
_cell.angle_beta   90.00
_cell.angle_gamma   90.00
#
_symmetry.space_group_name_H-M   'P 1'
#
loop_
_entity.id
_entity.type
_entity.pdbx_description
1 polymer ?
#
loop_
_entity_poly.entity_id
_entity_poly.type
_entity_poly.pdbx_seq_one_letter_code
_entity_poly.pdbx_strand_id
1 'polypeptide(L)'
;MARDNPAMAATSKLSPHLRFGELSPFQVWAALRQSPGIAAEDERVFRSEVGWREFCWHLLYHHPDLADTNYRRDFDAFRWQPASDSELSVW
;
A
#
# COMPACT_ATOMS: atom_id res chain seq x y z
N MET A 1 -11.28 11.66 -4.80
CA MET A 1 -10.63 12.76 -5.54
C MET A 1 -9.57 13.48 -4.73
N ALA A 2 -9.82 13.94 -3.49
CA ALA A 2 -8.79 14.64 -2.71
C ALA A 2 -7.54 13.78 -2.39
N ARG A 3 -7.72 12.47 -2.21
CA ARG A 3 -6.63 11.51 -1.96
C ARG A 3 -5.57 11.46 -3.08
N ASP A 4 -5.97 11.79 -4.31
CA ASP A 4 -5.12 11.70 -5.50
C ASP A 4 -4.31 12.99 -5.69
N ASN A 5 -4.59 14.03 -4.88
CA ASN A 5 -3.85 15.28 -4.87
C ASN A 5 -2.80 15.28 -3.74
N PRO A 6 -1.50 15.18 -4.06
CA PRO A 6 -0.44 15.12 -3.04
C PRO A 6 -0.29 16.42 -2.24
N ALA A 7 -0.75 17.56 -2.76
CA ALA A 7 -0.72 18.84 -2.04
C ALA A 7 -1.74 18.90 -0.90
N MET A 8 -2.73 17.99 -0.88
CA MET A 8 -3.77 17.95 0.15
C MET A 8 -3.44 16.90 1.21
N ALA A 9 -3.62 17.26 2.48
CA ALA A 9 -3.55 16.32 3.60
C ALA A 9 -4.83 15.46 3.68
N ALA A 10 -5.09 14.67 2.65
CA ALA A 10 -6.33 13.93 2.45
C ALA A 10 -6.21 12.40 2.70
N THR A 11 -5.11 11.96 3.32
CA THR A 11 -4.86 10.56 3.67
C THR A 11 -4.69 10.40 5.19
N SER A 12 -4.92 9.19 5.71
CA SER A 12 -4.94 8.94 7.16
C SER A 12 -3.57 8.96 7.84
N LYS A 13 -2.48 8.83 7.07
CA LYS A 13 -1.10 8.67 7.58
C LYS A 13 -0.91 7.47 8.55
N LEU A 14 -1.81 6.48 8.50
CA LEU A 14 -1.76 5.30 9.39
C LEU A 14 -0.76 4.21 8.95
N SER A 15 -0.08 4.37 7.80
CA SER A 15 0.80 3.34 7.26
C SER A 15 1.91 2.86 8.22
N PRO A 16 2.69 3.71 8.92
CA PRO A 16 3.70 3.23 9.86
C PRO A 16 3.08 2.49 11.06
N HIS A 17 1.99 3.02 11.63
CA HIS A 17 1.30 2.39 12.76
C HIS A 17 0.77 1.00 12.41
N LEU A 18 0.23 0.83 11.21
CA LEU A 18 -0.24 -0.46 10.68
C LEU A 18 0.90 -1.43 10.32
N ARG A 19 2.08 -0.91 9.95
CA ARG A 19 3.26 -1.74 9.64
C ARG A 19 3.85 -2.35 10.91
N PHE A 20 3.97 -1.56 11.97
CA PHE A 20 4.57 -2.00 13.23
C PHE A 20 3.58 -2.64 14.21
N GLY A 21 2.29 -2.68 13.85
CA GLY A 21 1.26 -3.33 14.67
C GLY A 21 0.81 -2.51 15.88
N GLU A 22 1.14 -1.21 15.92
CA GLU A 22 0.62 -0.26 16.91
C GLU A 22 -0.90 -0.08 16.77
N LEU A 23 -1.42 -0.34 15.56
CA LEU A 23 -2.84 -0.36 15.25
C LEU A 23 -3.20 -1.62 14.46
N SER A 24 -4.30 -2.28 14.82
CA SER A 24 -4.85 -3.40 14.08
C SER A 24 -5.72 -2.93 12.90
N PRO A 25 -5.66 -3.57 11.72
CA PRO A 25 -6.59 -3.28 10.61
C PRO A 25 -8.05 -3.51 11.01
N PHE A 26 -8.35 -4.42 11.95
CA PHE A 26 -9.70 -4.61 12.46
C PHE A 26 -10.19 -3.44 13.32
N GLN A 27 -9.29 -2.79 14.07
CA GLN A 27 -9.62 -1.57 14.80
C GLN A 27 -9.96 -0.44 13.84
N VAL A 28 -9.19 -0.29 12.75
CA VAL A 28 -9.52 0.66 11.67
C VAL A 28 -10.90 0.37 11.09
N TRP A 29 -11.18 -0.91 10.78
CA TRP A 29 -12.47 -1.30 10.23
C TRP A 29 -13.65 -0.99 11.15
N ALA A 30 -13.50 -1.27 12.44
CA ALA A 30 -14.50 -0.97 13.46
C ALA A 30 -14.72 0.54 13.61
N ALA A 31 -13.65 1.33 13.63
CA ALA A 31 -13.72 2.79 13.75
C ALA A 31 -14.49 3.45 12.60
N LEU A 32 -14.30 2.97 11.36
CA LEU A 32 -15.04 3.46 10.19
C LEU A 32 -16.55 3.22 10.32
N ARG A 33 -16.96 2.04 10.81
CA ARG A 33 -18.38 1.71 11.02
C ARG A 33 -19.05 2.60 12.06
N GLN A 34 -18.27 3.14 13.00
CA GLN A 34 -18.74 3.95 14.12
C GLN A 34 -18.61 5.46 13.86
N SER A 35 -18.11 5.86 12.68
CA SER A 35 -17.86 7.26 12.34
C SER A 35 -19.02 7.82 11.51
N PRO A 36 -19.99 8.51 12.15
CA PRO A 36 -21.07 9.16 11.41
C PRO A 36 -20.53 10.34 10.58
N GLY A 37 -21.17 10.62 9.45
CA GLY A 37 -20.86 11.80 8.63
C GLY A 37 -19.75 11.60 7.58
N ILE A 38 -19.17 10.40 7.47
CA ILE A 38 -18.32 10.05 6.33
C ILE A 38 -19.22 9.76 5.12
N ALA A 39 -18.90 10.33 3.96
CA ALA A 39 -19.58 9.97 2.72
C ALA A 39 -19.36 8.49 2.41
N ALA A 40 -20.42 7.76 2.06
CA ALA A 40 -20.35 6.32 1.81
C ALA A 40 -19.29 5.93 0.76
N GLU A 41 -19.05 6.80 -0.22
CA GLU A 41 -17.98 6.64 -1.21
C GLU A 41 -16.59 6.67 -0.57
N ASP A 42 -16.31 7.66 0.28
CA ASP A 42 -15.01 7.81 0.94
C ASP A 42 -14.75 6.65 1.91
N GLU A 43 -15.78 6.19 2.62
CA GLU A 43 -15.70 4.99 3.47
C GLU A 43 -15.35 3.75 2.64
N ARG A 44 -16.02 3.55 1.49
CA ARG A 44 -15.75 2.40 0.61
C ARG A 44 -14.33 2.44 0.06
N VAL A 45 -13.89 3.59 -0.43
CA VAL A 45 -12.53 3.78 -0.97
C VAL A 45 -11.52 3.50 0.13
N PHE A 46 -11.67 4.08 1.32
CA PHE A 46 -10.73 3.88 2.41
C PHE A 46 -10.67 2.41 2.88
N ARG A 47 -11.80 1.70 2.92
CA ARG A 47 -11.82 0.24 3.18
C ARG A 47 -11.08 -0.55 2.12
N SER A 48 -11.17 -0.14 0.85
CA SER A 48 -10.44 -0.80 -0.23
C SER A 48 -8.92 -0.64 -0.09
N GLU A 49 -8.45 0.49 0.44
CA GLU A 49 -7.01 0.69 0.74
C GLU A 49 -6.53 -0.24 1.87
N VAL A 50 -7.35 -0.45 2.90
CA VAL A 50 -7.06 -1.48 3.92
C VAL A 50 -7.06 -2.88 3.29
N GLY A 51 -8.00 -3.15 2.38
CA GLY A 51 -8.03 -4.40 1.61
C GLY A 51 -6.76 -4.61 0.77
N TRP A 52 -6.22 -3.58 0.15
CA TRP A 52 -4.94 -3.64 -0.58
C TRP A 52 -3.77 -4.05 0.32
N ARG A 53 -3.72 -3.56 1.56
CA ARG A 53 -2.72 -4.01 2.55
C ARG A 53 -2.83 -5.51 2.79
N GLU A 54 -4.03 -6.03 3.03
CA GLU A 54 -4.24 -7.46 3.26
C GLU A 54 -3.91 -8.29 2.02
N PHE A 55 -4.25 -7.78 0.83
CA PHE A 55 -3.89 -8.42 -0.44
C PHE A 55 -2.38 -8.53 -0.61
N CYS A 56 -1.60 -7.48 -0.34
CA CYS A 56 -0.14 -7.52 -0.43
C CYS A 56 0.45 -8.54 0.56
N TRP A 57 -0.07 -8.62 1.78
CA TRP A 57 0.34 -9.64 2.75
C TRP A 57 0.00 -11.05 2.29
N HIS A 58 -1.21 -11.24 1.78
CA HIS A 58 -1.68 -12.53 1.26
C HIS A 58 -0.83 -12.98 0.07
N LEU A 59 -0.52 -12.06 -0.85
CA LEU A 59 0.33 -12.33 -2.01
C LEU A 59 1.73 -12.78 -1.58
N LEU A 60 2.37 -12.06 -0.65
CA LEU A 60 3.68 -12.45 -0.12
C LEU A 60 3.64 -13.79 0.63
N TYR A 61 2.58 -14.05 1.40
CA TYR A 61 2.41 -15.31 2.10
C TYR A 61 2.35 -16.51 1.13
N HIS A 62 1.67 -16.37 0.00
CA HIS A 62 1.56 -17.43 -1.01
C HIS A 62 2.76 -17.49 -1.96
N HIS A 63 3.53 -16.41 -2.08
CA HIS A 63 4.72 -16.31 -2.92
C HIS A 63 5.90 -15.81 -2.07
N PRO A 64 6.54 -16.69 -1.28
CA PRO A 64 7.56 -16.28 -0.32
C PRO A 64 8.81 -15.69 -0.98
N ASP A 65 9.04 -15.97 -2.26
CA ASP A 65 10.13 -15.43 -3.07
C ASP A 65 9.81 -14.08 -3.73
N LEU A 66 8.59 -13.54 -3.54
CA LEU A 66 8.13 -12.29 -4.16
C LEU A 66 9.02 -11.07 -3.86
N ALA A 67 9.73 -11.09 -2.73
CA ALA A 67 10.65 -10.01 -2.35
C ALA A 67 11.91 -9.96 -3.21
N ASP A 68 12.36 -11.11 -3.71
CA ASP A 68 13.66 -11.27 -4.36
C ASP A 68 13.54 -11.71 -5.83
N THR A 69 12.35 -12.16 -6.24
CA THR A 69 12.11 -12.77 -7.54
C THR A 69 10.90 -12.15 -8.21
N ASN A 70 10.99 -11.93 -9.53
CA ASN A 70 9.85 -11.41 -10.30
C ASN A 70 8.66 -12.38 -10.23
N TYR A 71 7.51 -11.87 -9.82
CA TYR A 71 6.26 -12.64 -9.80
C TYR A 71 5.91 -13.22 -11.18
N ARG A 72 6.14 -12.42 -12.24
CA ARG A 72 6.03 -12.84 -13.63
C ARG A 72 7.41 -13.15 -14.18
N ARG A 73 7.72 -14.44 -14.33
CA ARG A 73 9.06 -14.93 -14.73
C ARG A 73 9.53 -14.45 -16.10
N ASP A 74 8.64 -14.06 -17.00
CA ASP A 74 9.00 -13.46 -18.29
C ASP A 74 9.90 -12.20 -18.14
N PHE A 75 9.78 -11.49 -17.02
CA PHE A 75 10.60 -10.32 -16.72
C PHE A 75 12.02 -10.65 -16.22
N ASP A 76 12.34 -11.91 -15.91
CA ASP A 76 13.69 -12.29 -15.48
C ASP A 76 14.73 -12.04 -16.59
N ALA A 77 14.30 -12.11 -17.86
CA ALA A 77 15.15 -11.81 -19.01
C ALA A 77 15.19 -10.32 -19.39
N PHE A 78 14.50 -9.45 -18.63
CA PHE A 78 14.43 -8.03 -18.94
C PHE A 78 15.80 -7.37 -18.76
N ARG A 79 16.32 -6.78 -19.85
CA ARG A 79 17.63 -6.12 -19.85
C ARG A 79 17.50 -4.68 -19.38
N TRP A 80 17.54 -4.49 -18.06
CA TRP A 80 17.67 -3.16 -17.48
C TRP A 80 18.94 -2.46 -17.98
N GLN A 81 18.89 -1.13 -18.13
CA GLN A 81 20.12 -0.37 -18.34
C GLN A 81 20.97 -0.46 -17.07
N PRO A 82 22.30 -0.67 -17.17
CA PRO A 82 23.17 -0.61 -16.00
C PRO A 82 23.06 0.77 -15.36
N ALA A 83 22.59 0.84 -14.12
CA ALA A 83 22.53 2.08 -13.38
C ALA A 83 23.93 2.38 -12.80
N SER A 84 24.43 3.59 -13.04
CA SER A 84 25.62 4.09 -12.34
C SER A 84 25.25 4.59 -10.94
N ASP A 85 26.19 4.51 -10.00
CA ASP A 85 26.01 5.09 -8.65
C ASP A 85 25.64 6.58 -8.72
N SER A 86 26.17 7.30 -9.72
CA SER A 86 25.81 8.70 -9.97
C SER A 86 24.33 8.88 -10.33
N GLU A 87 23.79 8.03 -11.19
CA GLU A 87 22.37 8.10 -11.58
C GLU A 87 21.46 7.73 -10.42
N LEU A 88 21.82 6.69 -9.66
CA LEU A 88 21.05 6.28 -8.48
C LEU A 88 21.08 7.33 -7.36
N SER A 89 22.17 8.08 -7.22
CA SER A 89 22.30 9.12 -6.18
C SER A 89 21.45 10.37 -6.43
N VAL A 90 21.07 10.62 -7.69
CA VAL A 90 20.26 11.80 -8.08
C VAL A 90 18.77 11.50 -8.07
N TRP A 91 18.39 10.21 -8.13
CA TRP A 91 17.01 9.74 -8.08
C TRP A 91 16.45 9.78 -6.64
#